data_AF-A0A9W4RDY3-F1
#
_entry.id   AF-A0A9W4RDY3-F1
#
_cell.length_a   1.000
_cell.length_b   1.000
_cell.length_c   1.000
_cell.angle_alpha   90.00
_cell.angle_beta   90.00
_cell.angle_gamma   90.00
#
_symmetry.space_group_name_H-M   'P 1'
#
loop_
_entity.id
_entity.type
_entity.pdbx_description
1 polymer ?
#
loop_
_entity_poly.entity_id
_entity_poly.type
_entity_poly.pdbx_seq_one_letter_code
_entity_poly.pdbx_strand_id
1 'polypeptide(L)'
;MTQGAFTFVETSADADYLKRLFERADQILLKKLSNNDRLWARQKLDGEGRPIPGKKMNNQAGVYIPHEQRDSGFFPPLELMARNDGKTDEIWERFLETRWPQINQVNRSRLVNYRSKGQETHLTRLPKDLFSDLLPASFLVMGRITQGGETHYECLTIDSGSDEATLLAEIFGISAEFIVGVFEPVALRALEREKVLDFAEQVIAAWMDGVIARFAADNAAMPPTIELAKLAQAAFLKKYGLEKIDPFALDAPGDALREISRSIEWDLFREYQRRERSVELVRLVLGDSPRKYTPSEIIRQLIDELPAIDAMMLSAAQQRKSRAGYSYEHHIEAMLIGGSIPFQKQVVLESKKRPDFILPSLAFVDSGTPAARTGLILSAKTTLRERWKQVEREMSGRRLFLTTVDENIAGSAIEDMASIGVHLVIPESLLKAKETEYAGHRNVLSFAEFSKEHVRPHLADWAR
;
A
#
# COMPACT_ATOMS: atom_id res chain seq x y z
N MET A 1 -30.46 15.58 -29.58
CA MET A 1 -29.64 14.37 -29.74
C MET A 1 -28.19 14.76 -29.51
N THR A 2 -27.71 14.55 -28.30
CA THR A 2 -26.30 14.69 -27.95
C THR A 2 -26.03 13.48 -27.08
N GLN A 3 -25.61 12.39 -27.73
CA GLN A 3 -25.04 11.23 -27.06
C GLN A 3 -23.79 11.73 -26.33
N GLY A 4 -23.90 11.93 -25.03
CA GLY A 4 -22.73 11.97 -24.16
C GLY A 4 -22.08 10.60 -24.25
N ALA A 5 -20.91 10.54 -24.86
CA ALA A 5 -20.09 9.34 -24.86
C ALA A 5 -19.76 9.00 -23.41
N PHE A 6 -20.41 7.98 -22.88
CA PHE A 6 -20.10 7.37 -21.60
C PHE A 6 -18.74 6.68 -21.75
N THR A 7 -17.68 7.30 -21.24
CA THR A 7 -16.41 6.63 -21.00
C THR A 7 -16.61 5.65 -19.87
N PHE A 8 -16.81 4.38 -20.20
CA PHE A 8 -16.54 3.29 -19.27
C PHE A 8 -15.13 3.49 -18.72
N VAL A 9 -14.96 3.39 -17.41
CA VAL A 9 -13.63 3.23 -16.82
C VAL A 9 -13.11 1.91 -17.38
N GLU A 10 -12.26 1.96 -18.42
CA GLU A 10 -11.54 0.79 -18.90
C GLU A 10 -10.81 0.20 -17.69
N THR A 11 -11.19 -1.02 -17.29
CA THR A 11 -10.35 -1.82 -16.41
C THR A 11 -9.02 -1.98 -17.13
N SER A 12 -7.91 -1.69 -16.44
CA SER A 12 -6.60 -1.89 -17.07
C SER A 12 -6.47 -3.36 -17.49
N ALA A 13 -5.68 -3.63 -18.54
CA ALA A 13 -5.42 -5.00 -18.96
C ALA A 13 -4.90 -5.88 -17.81
N ASP A 14 -4.14 -5.28 -16.88
CA ASP A 14 -3.60 -5.93 -15.68
C ASP A 14 -4.69 -6.36 -14.69
N ALA A 15 -5.73 -5.55 -14.49
CA ALA A 15 -6.87 -5.93 -13.66
C ALA A 15 -7.60 -7.16 -14.22
N ASP A 16 -7.78 -7.22 -15.54
CA ASP A 16 -8.40 -8.36 -16.22
C ASP A 16 -7.52 -9.62 -16.18
N TYR A 17 -6.19 -9.47 -16.27
CA TYR A 17 -5.27 -10.59 -16.07
C TYR A 17 -5.34 -11.11 -14.62
N LEU A 18 -5.30 -10.23 -13.62
CA LEU A 18 -5.36 -10.60 -12.22
C LEU A 18 -6.67 -11.35 -11.89
N LYS A 19 -7.80 -10.86 -12.39
CA LYS A 19 -9.11 -11.50 -12.21
C LYS A 19 -9.13 -12.90 -12.81
N ARG A 20 -8.71 -13.06 -14.07
CA ARG A 20 -8.66 -14.37 -14.73
C ARG A 20 -7.73 -15.35 -14.03
N LEU A 21 -6.60 -14.86 -13.52
CA LEU A 21 -5.67 -15.65 -12.74
C LEU A 21 -6.33 -16.18 -11.47
N PHE A 22 -7.05 -15.31 -10.75
CA PHE A 22 -7.76 -15.67 -9.52
C PHE A 22 -8.88 -16.69 -9.72
N GLU A 23 -9.54 -16.66 -10.87
CA GLU A 23 -10.59 -17.63 -11.21
C GLU A 23 -10.03 -19.02 -11.54
N ARG A 24 -8.84 -19.08 -12.15
CA ARG A 24 -8.26 -20.32 -12.70
C ARG A 24 -7.23 -20.99 -11.81
N ALA A 25 -6.53 -20.23 -10.96
CA ALA A 25 -5.47 -20.75 -10.13
C ALA A 25 -6.01 -21.52 -8.92
N ASP A 26 -5.45 -22.71 -8.67
CA ASP A 26 -5.70 -23.49 -7.46
C ASP A 26 -4.90 -22.95 -6.26
N GLN A 27 -3.71 -22.39 -6.50
CA GLN A 27 -2.95 -21.62 -5.50
C GLN A 27 -2.33 -20.38 -6.12
N ILE A 28 -2.15 -19.33 -5.32
CA ILE A 28 -1.46 -18.09 -5.72
C ILE A 28 -0.34 -17.79 -4.75
N LEU A 29 0.89 -17.71 -5.25
CA LEU A 29 2.00 -17.09 -4.53
C LEU A 29 2.01 -15.61 -4.84
N LEU A 30 1.99 -14.81 -3.78
CA LEU A 30 2.15 -13.37 -3.87
C LEU A 30 3.42 -12.98 -3.12
N LYS A 31 4.26 -12.16 -3.74
CA LYS A 31 5.49 -11.67 -3.14
C LYS A 31 5.68 -10.18 -3.40
N LYS A 32 5.86 -9.40 -2.32
CA LYS A 32 6.43 -8.05 -2.38
C LYS A 32 7.91 -8.15 -2.74
N LEU A 33 8.31 -7.46 -3.80
CA LEU A 33 9.64 -7.55 -4.38
C LEU A 33 10.61 -6.67 -3.59
N SER A 34 11.71 -7.28 -3.14
CA SER A 34 12.84 -6.51 -2.65
C SER A 34 13.54 -5.79 -3.80
N ASN A 35 14.36 -4.80 -3.50
CA ASN A 35 15.24 -4.14 -4.47
C ASN A 35 16.05 -5.16 -5.26
N ASN A 36 16.58 -6.18 -4.58
CA ASN A 36 17.34 -7.23 -5.24
C ASN A 36 16.53 -8.06 -6.24
N ASP A 37 15.24 -8.23 -5.99
CA ASP A 37 14.31 -9.00 -6.84
C ASP A 37 13.85 -8.26 -8.10
N ARG A 38 14.08 -6.94 -8.18
CA ARG A 38 13.73 -6.13 -9.37
C ARG A 38 14.95 -5.47 -10.03
N LEU A 39 15.91 -4.97 -9.26
CA LEU A 39 17.07 -4.24 -9.78
C LEU A 39 18.01 -5.12 -10.63
N TRP A 40 17.92 -6.45 -10.53
CA TRP A 40 18.67 -7.36 -11.43
C TRP A 40 18.28 -7.20 -12.90
N ALA A 41 17.09 -6.68 -13.18
CA ALA A 41 16.61 -6.39 -14.53
C ALA A 41 17.13 -5.05 -15.06
N ARG A 42 17.60 -4.13 -14.20
CA ARG A 42 18.09 -2.80 -14.59
C ARG A 42 19.54 -2.85 -15.09
N GLN A 43 19.82 -2.04 -16.12
CA GLN A 43 21.19 -1.78 -16.57
C GLN A 43 21.89 -0.85 -15.56
N LYS A 44 23.19 -1.09 -15.34
CA LYS A 44 23.99 -0.16 -14.54
C LYS A 44 24.27 1.09 -15.37
N LEU A 45 24.08 2.28 -14.79
CA LEU A 45 24.42 3.54 -15.41
C LEU A 45 25.79 4.07 -14.93
N ASP A 46 26.46 4.89 -15.75
CA ASP A 46 27.64 5.66 -15.38
C ASP A 46 27.27 6.98 -14.66
N GLY A 47 28.27 7.78 -14.29
CA GLY A 47 28.07 9.06 -13.60
C GLY A 47 27.34 10.11 -14.44
N GLU A 48 27.22 9.89 -15.74
CA GLU A 48 26.50 10.74 -16.70
C GLU A 48 25.13 10.14 -17.08
N GLY A 49 24.69 9.08 -16.39
CA GLY A 49 23.39 8.44 -16.61
C GLY A 49 23.31 7.53 -17.84
N ARG A 50 24.44 7.19 -18.47
CA ARG A 50 24.48 6.33 -19.65
C ARG A 50 24.65 4.86 -19.26
N PRO A 51 24.03 3.91 -19.98
CA PRO A 51 24.20 2.50 -19.68
C PRO A 51 25.63 2.00 -19.85
N ILE A 52 26.16 1.32 -18.83
CA ILE A 52 27.45 0.65 -18.88
C ILE A 52 27.26 -0.72 -19.55
N PRO A 53 27.82 -0.94 -20.76
CA PRO A 53 27.63 -2.18 -21.49
C PRO A 53 28.06 -3.40 -20.67
N GLY A 54 27.20 -4.42 -20.61
CA GLY A 54 27.47 -5.69 -19.92
C GLY A 54 27.45 -5.62 -18.39
N LYS A 55 27.17 -4.46 -17.78
CA LYS A 55 27.03 -4.33 -16.32
C LYS A 55 25.57 -4.19 -15.92
N LYS A 56 25.16 -5.00 -14.95
CA LYS A 56 23.85 -4.92 -14.30
C LYS A 56 23.96 -4.17 -12.99
N MET A 57 22.83 -3.64 -12.52
CA MET A 57 22.78 -2.89 -11.26
C MET A 57 23.15 -3.77 -10.05
N ASN A 58 22.81 -5.06 -10.08
CA ASN A 58 23.29 -6.05 -9.11
C ASN A 58 23.75 -7.35 -9.80
N ASN A 59 24.49 -8.19 -9.06
CA ASN A 59 24.99 -9.49 -9.52
C ASN A 59 24.00 -10.65 -9.32
N GLN A 60 22.87 -10.38 -8.66
CA GLN A 60 21.81 -11.35 -8.44
C GLN A 60 21.04 -11.57 -9.75
N ALA A 61 20.36 -12.70 -9.85
CA ALA A 61 19.51 -13.00 -10.99
C ALA A 61 18.17 -13.49 -10.48
N GLY A 62 17.10 -12.85 -10.96
CA GLY A 62 15.74 -13.26 -10.65
C GLY A 62 15.30 -12.90 -9.23
N VAL A 63 14.18 -13.50 -8.84
CA VAL A 63 13.47 -13.22 -7.60
C VAL A 63 13.82 -14.27 -6.55
N TYR A 64 14.18 -13.84 -5.36
CA TYR A 64 14.35 -14.71 -4.19
C TYR A 64 13.00 -15.34 -3.80
N ILE A 65 13.00 -16.65 -3.57
CA ILE A 65 11.87 -17.42 -3.07
C ILE A 65 12.29 -18.01 -1.72
N PRO A 66 11.67 -17.61 -0.59
CA PRO A 66 12.02 -18.20 0.69
C PRO A 66 11.69 -19.70 0.73
N HIS A 67 12.45 -20.44 1.53
CA HIS A 67 12.36 -21.89 1.59
C HIS A 67 10.99 -22.38 2.06
N GLU A 68 10.32 -21.65 2.95
CA GLU A 68 8.95 -21.96 3.40
C GLU A 68 7.97 -22.01 2.22
N GLN A 69 8.02 -21.03 1.32
CA GLN A 69 7.14 -21.01 0.13
C GLN A 69 7.63 -21.99 -0.95
N ARG A 70 8.94 -22.19 -1.09
CA ARG A 70 9.50 -23.24 -1.95
C ARG A 70 8.93 -24.62 -1.58
N ASP A 71 8.93 -24.94 -0.30
CA ASP A 71 8.59 -26.27 0.22
C ASP A 71 7.12 -26.38 0.65
N SER A 72 6.32 -25.32 0.52
CA SER A 72 4.89 -25.26 0.88
C SER A 72 3.97 -26.19 0.06
N GLY A 73 4.51 -26.83 -0.99
CA GLY A 73 3.75 -27.54 -2.01
C GLY A 73 3.30 -26.65 -3.17
N PHE A 74 3.51 -25.33 -3.12
CA PHE A 74 3.22 -24.44 -4.25
C PHE A 74 4.09 -24.74 -5.47
N PHE A 75 5.38 -25.03 -5.26
CA PHE A 75 6.31 -25.45 -6.30
C PHE A 75 6.51 -26.99 -6.26
N PRO A 76 6.83 -27.63 -7.40
CA PRO A 76 7.31 -28.99 -7.39
C PRO A 76 8.63 -29.08 -6.63
N PRO A 77 8.95 -30.22 -5.99
CA PRO A 77 10.22 -30.42 -5.31
C PRO A 77 11.41 -30.14 -6.23
N LEU A 78 12.51 -29.63 -5.70
CA LEU A 78 13.75 -29.48 -6.48
C LEU A 78 14.37 -30.85 -6.78
N GLU A 79 15.12 -30.94 -7.87
CA GLU A 79 15.94 -32.10 -8.24
C GLU A 79 17.43 -31.75 -8.21
N LEU A 80 18.28 -32.72 -7.90
CA LEU A 80 19.73 -32.53 -7.96
C LEU A 80 20.16 -32.35 -9.42
N MET A 81 20.80 -31.22 -9.71
CA MET A 81 21.33 -30.90 -11.03
C MET A 81 22.52 -31.81 -11.34
N ALA A 82 22.47 -32.51 -12.48
CA ALA A 82 23.63 -33.24 -13.00
C ALA A 82 24.76 -32.26 -13.36
N ARG A 83 25.93 -32.45 -12.76
CA ARG A 83 27.12 -31.61 -12.97
C ARG A 83 28.15 -32.34 -13.81
N ASN A 84 28.63 -31.67 -14.86
CA ASN A 84 29.72 -32.17 -15.70
C ASN A 84 31.01 -31.34 -15.55
N ASP A 85 31.04 -30.42 -14.57
CA ASP A 85 32.13 -29.44 -14.39
C ASP A 85 33.11 -29.80 -13.26
N GLY A 86 33.04 -31.03 -12.74
CA GLY A 86 33.94 -31.56 -11.72
C GLY A 86 33.78 -30.93 -10.32
N LYS A 87 32.78 -30.05 -10.11
CA LYS A 87 32.52 -29.42 -8.82
C LYS A 87 31.62 -30.30 -7.95
N THR A 88 31.89 -30.30 -6.64
CA THR A 88 31.15 -31.10 -5.65
C THR A 88 29.97 -30.36 -5.01
N ASP A 89 29.88 -29.03 -5.18
CA ASP A 89 28.77 -28.26 -4.62
C ASP A 89 27.44 -28.66 -5.28
N GLU A 90 26.51 -29.12 -4.46
CA GLU A 90 25.18 -29.48 -4.92
C GLU A 90 24.40 -28.25 -5.39
N ILE A 91 23.80 -28.37 -6.56
CA ILE A 91 22.82 -27.42 -7.08
C ILE A 91 21.52 -28.18 -7.23
N TRP A 92 20.48 -27.69 -6.57
CA TRP A 92 19.14 -28.24 -6.68
C TRP A 92 18.31 -27.30 -7.54
N GLU A 93 17.60 -27.84 -8.53
CA GLU A 93 16.85 -27.05 -9.49
C GLU A 93 15.52 -27.66 -9.89
N ARG A 94 14.63 -26.80 -10.37
CA ARG A 94 13.41 -27.19 -11.07
C ARG A 94 13.15 -26.21 -12.20
N PHE A 95 12.84 -26.71 -13.39
CA PHE A 95 12.35 -25.89 -14.49
C PHE A 95 10.83 -25.82 -14.43
N LEU A 96 10.31 -24.62 -14.63
CA LEU A 96 8.88 -24.31 -14.62
C LEU A 96 8.53 -23.63 -15.94
N GLU A 97 7.39 -23.99 -16.52
CA GLU A 97 6.76 -23.18 -17.56
C GLU A 97 6.02 -22.02 -16.90
N THR A 98 6.49 -20.79 -17.13
CA THR A 98 5.85 -19.56 -16.65
C THR A 98 5.29 -18.77 -17.84
N ARG A 99 3.99 -18.51 -17.83
CA ARG A 99 3.29 -17.71 -18.83
C ARG A 99 3.13 -16.29 -18.31
N TRP A 100 3.41 -15.31 -19.16
CA TRP A 100 3.39 -13.89 -18.86
C TRP A 100 2.41 -13.18 -19.79
N PRO A 101 1.12 -13.09 -19.42
CA PRO A 101 0.09 -12.51 -20.27
C PRO A 101 0.37 -11.07 -20.68
N GLN A 102 1.02 -10.29 -19.81
CA GLN A 102 1.37 -8.87 -20.01
C GLN A 102 2.26 -8.63 -21.25
N ILE A 103 3.04 -9.63 -21.66
CA ILE A 103 3.91 -9.58 -22.85
C ILE A 103 3.66 -10.74 -23.81
N ASN A 104 2.58 -11.50 -23.59
CA ASN A 104 2.23 -12.71 -24.35
C ASN A 104 3.42 -13.67 -24.57
N GLN A 105 4.17 -13.95 -23.49
CA GLN A 105 5.39 -14.76 -23.54
C GLN A 105 5.31 -15.99 -22.63
N VAL A 106 5.94 -17.09 -23.04
CA VAL A 106 6.16 -18.27 -22.21
C VAL A 106 7.66 -18.45 -21.97
N ASN A 107 8.05 -18.60 -20.70
CA ASN A 107 9.43 -18.78 -20.29
C ASN A 107 9.63 -20.15 -19.65
N ARG A 108 10.79 -20.75 -19.93
CA ARG A 108 11.31 -21.87 -19.14
C ARG A 108 12.10 -21.32 -17.95
N SER A 109 11.38 -20.86 -16.94
CA SER A 109 11.95 -20.35 -15.69
C SER A 109 12.66 -21.45 -14.91
N ARG A 110 13.67 -21.05 -14.12
CA ARG A 110 14.49 -21.98 -13.34
C ARG A 110 14.48 -21.57 -11.89
N LEU A 111 13.83 -22.37 -11.05
CA LEU A 111 13.95 -22.31 -9.60
C LEU A 111 15.23 -23.01 -9.20
N VAL A 112 16.16 -22.32 -8.56
CA VAL A 112 17.50 -22.85 -8.27
C VAL A 112 17.94 -22.53 -6.84
N ASN A 113 18.43 -23.54 -6.14
CA ASN A 113 19.07 -23.46 -4.84
C ASN A 113 20.52 -23.95 -4.96
N TYR A 114 21.47 -23.06 -4.68
CA TYR A 114 22.87 -23.42 -4.56
C TYR A 114 23.12 -23.79 -3.10
N ARG A 115 23.30 -25.08 -2.77
CA ARG A 115 23.43 -25.52 -1.37
C ARG A 115 24.61 -24.88 -0.65
N SER A 116 25.67 -24.52 -1.39
CA SER A 116 26.81 -23.75 -0.88
C SER A 116 26.45 -22.34 -0.39
N LYS A 117 25.29 -21.80 -0.79
CA LYS A 117 24.73 -20.51 -0.33
C LYS A 117 23.58 -20.69 0.68
N GLY A 118 23.49 -21.87 1.30
CA GLY A 118 22.46 -22.18 2.29
C GLY A 118 21.09 -22.44 1.65
N GLN A 119 20.03 -21.92 2.28
CA GLN A 119 18.65 -22.17 1.87
C GLN A 119 18.16 -21.24 0.74
N GLU A 120 19.02 -20.33 0.27
CA GLU A 120 18.65 -19.33 -0.73
C GLU A 120 18.18 -19.96 -2.04
N THR A 121 16.93 -19.68 -2.42
CA THR A 121 16.35 -20.18 -3.67
C THR A 121 15.93 -19.01 -4.53
N HIS A 122 16.24 -19.08 -5.82
CA HIS A 122 15.96 -17.99 -6.76
C HIS A 122 15.17 -18.51 -7.95
N LEU A 123 14.12 -17.78 -8.32
CA LEU A 123 13.38 -17.97 -9.57
C LEU A 123 14.03 -17.10 -10.65
N THR A 124 14.70 -17.75 -11.60
CA THR A 124 15.51 -17.11 -12.64
C THR A 124 14.95 -17.35 -14.03
N ARG A 125 15.54 -16.68 -15.05
CA ARG A 125 15.06 -16.68 -16.46
C ARG A 125 13.67 -16.06 -16.62
N LEU A 126 13.44 -14.97 -15.88
CA LEU A 126 12.24 -14.14 -15.93
C LEU A 126 12.36 -13.08 -17.04
N PRO A 127 11.25 -12.60 -17.62
CA PRO A 127 11.27 -11.52 -18.61
C PRO A 127 11.71 -10.21 -17.96
N LYS A 128 12.85 -9.65 -18.39
CA LYS A 128 13.43 -8.46 -17.74
C LYS A 128 12.54 -7.22 -17.83
N ASP A 129 11.86 -7.05 -18.96
CA ASP A 129 11.08 -5.84 -19.26
C ASP A 129 9.89 -5.66 -18.31
N LEU A 130 9.42 -6.74 -17.67
CA LEU A 130 8.37 -6.69 -16.65
C LEU A 130 8.87 -6.29 -15.25
N PHE A 131 10.19 -6.16 -15.07
CA PHE A 131 10.83 -5.83 -13.78
C PHE A 131 11.64 -4.54 -13.82
N SER A 132 12.09 -4.09 -15.00
CA SER A 132 13.01 -2.96 -15.16
C SER A 132 12.47 -1.67 -14.55
N ASP A 133 11.17 -1.40 -14.75
CA ASP A 133 10.57 -0.11 -14.45
C ASP A 133 9.71 -0.12 -13.17
N LEU A 134 9.64 -1.27 -12.49
CA LEU A 134 8.89 -1.41 -11.25
C LEU A 134 9.39 -0.48 -10.15
N LEU A 135 8.45 0.24 -9.54
CA LEU A 135 8.69 1.00 -8.32
C LEU A 135 9.10 0.06 -7.16
N PRO A 136 9.79 0.59 -6.13
CA PRO A 136 10.01 -0.13 -4.86
C PRO A 136 8.69 -0.72 -4.31
N ALA A 137 8.80 -1.85 -3.59
CA ALA A 137 7.68 -2.59 -3.03
C ALA A 137 6.60 -3.09 -4.04
N SER A 138 6.89 -3.14 -5.33
CA SER A 138 6.04 -3.79 -6.36
C SER A 138 5.88 -5.30 -6.10
N PHE A 139 4.90 -5.94 -6.74
CA PHE A 139 4.56 -7.33 -6.47
C PHE A 139 4.86 -8.26 -7.65
N LEU A 140 5.25 -9.49 -7.33
CA LEU A 140 5.14 -10.65 -8.21
C LEU A 140 3.95 -11.50 -7.77
N VAL A 141 3.06 -11.79 -8.71
CA VAL A 141 1.93 -12.71 -8.54
C VAL A 141 2.17 -13.93 -9.40
N MET A 142 2.12 -15.13 -8.82
CA MET A 142 2.20 -16.39 -9.54
C MET A 142 0.98 -17.24 -9.20
N GLY A 143 0.14 -17.53 -10.18
CA GLY A 143 -0.91 -18.53 -10.04
C GLY A 143 -0.42 -19.88 -10.51
N ARG A 144 -0.56 -20.89 -9.66
CA ARG A 144 -0.40 -22.31 -10.03
C ARG A 144 -1.72 -22.79 -10.61
N ILE A 145 -1.67 -23.36 -11.80
CA ILE A 145 -2.83 -23.88 -12.51
C ILE A 145 -2.57 -25.35 -12.83
N THR A 146 -3.33 -26.25 -12.22
CA THR A 146 -3.30 -27.68 -12.48
C THR A 146 -4.49 -28.09 -13.33
N GLN A 147 -4.23 -28.49 -14.58
CA GLN A 147 -5.25 -29.00 -15.51
C GLN A 147 -4.80 -30.31 -16.14
N GLY A 148 -5.65 -31.35 -16.07
CA GLY A 148 -5.35 -32.65 -16.72
C GLY A 148 -4.11 -33.38 -16.19
N GLY A 149 -3.63 -33.04 -14.98
CA GLY A 149 -2.39 -33.57 -14.39
C GLY A 149 -1.13 -32.77 -14.72
N GLU A 150 -1.20 -31.80 -15.63
CA GLU A 150 -0.10 -30.88 -15.91
C GLU A 150 -0.24 -29.62 -15.05
N THR A 151 0.90 -29.17 -14.49
CA THR A 151 0.97 -27.93 -13.70
C THR A 151 1.77 -26.89 -14.47
N HIS A 152 1.15 -25.74 -14.73
CA HIS A 152 1.82 -24.58 -15.28
C HIS A 152 1.59 -23.36 -14.40
N TYR A 153 2.43 -22.33 -14.60
CA TYR A 153 2.36 -21.10 -13.82
C TYR A 153 1.99 -19.95 -14.74
N GLU A 154 1.05 -19.12 -14.31
CA GLU A 154 0.75 -17.84 -14.94
C GLU A 154 1.19 -16.73 -13.98
N CYS A 155 1.98 -15.78 -14.48
CA CYS A 155 2.72 -14.82 -13.66
C CYS A 155 2.45 -13.40 -14.13
N LEU A 156 2.38 -12.48 -13.17
CA LEU A 156 2.18 -11.04 -13.37
C LEU A 156 3.15 -10.28 -12.47
N THR A 157 3.65 -9.14 -12.96
CA THR A 157 4.19 -8.10 -12.09
C THR A 157 3.17 -6.99 -11.94
N ILE A 158 2.99 -6.50 -10.72
CA ILE A 158 2.06 -5.42 -10.39
C ILE A 158 2.87 -4.28 -9.78
N ASP A 159 2.89 -3.14 -10.45
CA ASP A 159 3.59 -1.95 -9.97
C ASP A 159 2.92 -1.42 -8.70
N SER A 160 3.70 -1.15 -7.67
CA SER A 160 3.18 -0.70 -6.38
C SER A 160 2.48 0.67 -6.43
N GLY A 161 2.76 1.48 -7.47
CA GLY A 161 2.10 2.74 -7.74
C GLY A 161 0.75 2.60 -8.46
N SER A 162 0.34 1.40 -8.85
CA SER A 162 -0.88 1.15 -9.64
C SER A 162 -2.14 0.95 -8.79
N ASP A 163 -3.32 1.08 -9.41
CA ASP A 163 -4.59 0.80 -8.73
C ASP A 163 -4.76 -0.72 -8.48
N GLU A 164 -4.15 -1.57 -9.31
CA GLU A 164 -4.13 -3.03 -9.17
C GLU A 164 -3.37 -3.48 -7.93
N ALA A 165 -2.34 -2.75 -7.48
CA ALA A 165 -1.68 -3.02 -6.20
C ALA A 165 -2.65 -2.85 -5.01
N THR A 166 -3.55 -1.87 -5.09
CA THR A 166 -4.60 -1.66 -4.09
C THR A 166 -5.63 -2.79 -4.15
N LEU A 167 -6.08 -3.15 -5.35
CA LEU A 167 -7.00 -4.27 -5.57
C LEU A 167 -6.42 -5.59 -5.02
N LEU A 168 -5.15 -5.84 -5.29
CA LEU A 168 -4.43 -7.01 -4.81
C LEU A 168 -4.39 -7.05 -3.28
N ALA A 169 -4.11 -5.91 -2.63
CA ALA A 169 -4.14 -5.84 -1.18
C ALA A 169 -5.54 -6.09 -0.60
N GLU A 170 -6.59 -5.61 -1.27
CA GLU A 170 -7.98 -5.87 -0.91
C GLU A 170 -8.35 -7.36 -1.02
N ILE A 171 -8.04 -7.98 -2.17
CA ILE A 171 -8.37 -9.39 -2.47
C ILE A 171 -7.70 -10.35 -1.48
N PHE A 172 -6.40 -10.16 -1.22
CA PHE A 172 -5.63 -11.08 -0.38
C PHE A 172 -5.62 -10.67 1.09
N GLY A 173 -6.22 -9.53 1.44
CA GLY A 173 -6.25 -9.01 2.80
C GLY A 173 -4.86 -8.80 3.40
N ILE A 174 -3.88 -8.42 2.58
CA ILE A 174 -2.49 -8.26 3.03
C ILE A 174 -2.31 -6.93 3.75
N SER A 175 -1.50 -6.94 4.81
CA SER A 175 -1.16 -5.73 5.58
C SER A 175 0.06 -5.02 5.00
N ALA A 176 0.38 -3.84 5.53
CA ALA A 176 1.59 -3.10 5.14
C ALA A 176 2.88 -3.91 5.34
N GLU A 177 2.94 -4.76 6.37
CA GLU A 177 4.11 -5.60 6.70
C GLU A 177 4.22 -6.87 5.85
N PHE A 178 3.27 -7.12 4.94
CA PHE A 178 3.30 -8.30 4.10
C PHE A 178 4.53 -8.33 3.18
N ILE A 179 5.22 -9.47 3.17
CA ILE A 179 6.37 -9.72 2.29
C ILE A 179 6.04 -10.82 1.28
N VAL A 180 5.48 -11.94 1.71
CA VAL A 180 5.24 -13.10 0.85
C VAL A 180 4.21 -14.03 1.48
N GLY A 181 3.38 -14.65 0.66
CA GLY A 181 2.38 -15.62 1.10
C GLY A 181 1.91 -16.52 -0.05
N VAL A 182 1.38 -17.68 0.30
CA VAL A 182 0.68 -18.58 -0.63
C VAL A 182 -0.78 -18.62 -0.18
N PHE A 183 -1.68 -18.42 -1.13
CA PHE A 183 -3.10 -18.28 -0.91
C PHE A 183 -3.86 -19.29 -1.76
N GLU A 184 -5.01 -19.74 -1.24
CA GLU A 184 -5.95 -20.59 -1.96
C GLU A 184 -7.17 -19.76 -2.35
N PRO A 185 -7.32 -19.39 -3.64
CA PRO A 185 -8.43 -18.54 -4.10
C PRO A 185 -9.81 -19.02 -3.69
N VAL A 186 -10.04 -20.35 -3.68
CA VAL A 186 -11.31 -20.95 -3.27
C VAL A 186 -11.60 -20.71 -1.79
N ALA A 187 -10.59 -20.89 -0.92
CA ALA A 187 -10.73 -20.68 0.52
C ALA A 187 -10.96 -19.19 0.84
N LEU A 188 -10.24 -18.29 0.18
CA LEU A 188 -10.44 -16.84 0.34
C LEU A 188 -11.86 -16.41 -0.04
N ARG A 189 -12.36 -16.87 -1.20
CA ARG A 189 -13.75 -16.60 -1.62
C ARG A 189 -14.78 -17.18 -0.66
N ALA A 190 -14.53 -18.36 -0.09
CA ALA A 190 -15.44 -18.99 0.86
C ALA A 190 -15.56 -18.16 2.16
N LEU A 191 -14.43 -17.73 2.72
CA LEU A 191 -14.39 -16.89 3.92
C LEU A 191 -15.04 -15.52 3.69
N GLU A 192 -14.79 -14.91 2.53
CA GLU A 192 -15.42 -13.65 2.16
C GLU A 192 -16.95 -13.81 2.01
N ARG A 193 -17.39 -14.89 1.36
CA ARG A 193 -18.81 -15.20 1.19
C ARG A 193 -19.53 -15.39 2.52
N GLU A 194 -18.92 -16.07 3.49
CA GLU A 194 -19.48 -16.26 4.82
C GLU A 194 -19.72 -14.90 5.52
N LYS A 195 -18.70 -14.02 5.53
CA LYS A 195 -18.83 -12.66 6.10
C LYS A 195 -19.91 -11.83 5.40
N VAL A 196 -20.08 -12.00 4.09
CA VAL A 196 -21.12 -11.30 3.32
C VAL A 196 -22.51 -11.83 3.69
N LEU A 197 -22.67 -13.14 3.88
CA LEU A 197 -23.95 -13.75 4.27
C LEU A 197 -24.41 -13.27 5.65
N ASP A 198 -23.54 -13.30 6.66
CA ASP A 198 -23.87 -12.85 8.02
C ASP A 198 -24.36 -11.40 8.05
N PHE A 199 -23.73 -10.54 7.26
CA PHE A 199 -24.16 -9.14 7.16
C PHE A 199 -25.44 -9.00 6.34
N ALA A 200 -25.58 -9.75 5.23
CA ALA A 200 -26.78 -9.74 4.41
C ALA A 200 -28.02 -10.15 5.21
N GLU A 201 -27.93 -11.15 6.09
CA GLU A 201 -29.02 -11.57 6.97
C GLU A 201 -29.49 -10.42 7.89
N GLN A 202 -28.56 -9.64 8.45
CA GLN A 202 -28.89 -8.47 9.27
C GLN A 202 -29.61 -7.38 8.45
N VAL A 203 -29.13 -7.12 7.22
CA VAL A 203 -29.77 -6.15 6.33
C VAL A 203 -31.17 -6.60 5.90
N ILE A 204 -31.33 -7.88 5.60
CA ILE A 204 -32.62 -8.49 5.24
C ILE A 204 -33.60 -8.34 6.41
N ALA A 205 -33.19 -8.70 7.63
CA ALA A 205 -34.02 -8.56 8.83
C ALA A 205 -34.46 -7.10 9.03
N ALA A 206 -33.51 -6.16 8.98
CA ALA A 206 -33.79 -4.74 9.13
C ALA A 206 -34.75 -4.19 8.05
N TRP A 207 -34.63 -4.66 6.81
CA TRP A 207 -35.53 -4.30 5.73
C TRP A 207 -36.94 -4.86 5.92
N MET A 208 -37.04 -6.14 6.27
CA MET A 208 -38.32 -6.81 6.53
C MET A 208 -39.09 -6.16 7.69
N ASP A 209 -38.37 -5.72 8.72
CA ASP A 209 -38.94 -5.02 9.87
C ASP A 209 -39.27 -3.53 9.58
N GLY A 210 -38.94 -3.02 8.39
CA GLY A 210 -39.18 -1.63 8.00
C GLY A 210 -38.30 -0.62 8.74
N VAL A 211 -37.15 -1.06 9.27
CA VAL A 211 -36.22 -0.24 10.05
C VAL A 211 -34.88 -0.02 9.35
N ILE A 212 -34.75 -0.39 8.07
CA ILE A 212 -33.48 -0.31 7.32
C ILE A 212 -32.83 1.08 7.34
N ALA A 213 -33.62 2.17 7.32
CA ALA A 213 -33.08 3.53 7.40
C ALA A 213 -32.41 3.80 8.76
N ARG A 214 -33.02 3.33 9.86
CA ARG A 214 -32.43 3.42 11.20
C ARG A 214 -31.23 2.48 11.34
N PHE A 215 -31.35 1.25 10.84
CA PHE A 215 -30.23 0.30 10.80
C PHE A 215 -29.03 0.87 10.06
N ALA A 216 -29.24 1.54 8.93
CA ALA A 216 -28.21 2.20 8.16
C ALA A 216 -27.49 3.27 9.00
N ALA A 217 -28.24 4.15 9.66
CA ALA A 217 -27.68 5.21 10.51
C ALA A 217 -26.87 4.64 11.70
N ASP A 218 -27.37 3.58 12.34
CA ASP A 218 -26.78 3.05 13.56
C ASP A 218 -25.60 2.09 13.30
N ASN A 219 -25.58 1.38 12.16
CA ASN A 219 -24.66 0.25 11.94
C ASN A 219 -23.81 0.33 10.65
N ALA A 220 -24.16 1.23 9.72
CA ALA A 220 -23.55 1.27 8.39
C ALA A 220 -23.07 2.66 7.97
N ALA A 221 -23.35 3.71 8.73
CA ALA A 221 -22.89 5.06 8.41
C ALA A 221 -21.36 5.15 8.53
N MET A 222 -20.68 5.63 7.48
CA MET A 222 -19.24 5.86 7.52
C MET A 222 -18.91 7.01 8.49
N PRO A 223 -18.09 6.79 9.53
CA PRO A 223 -17.68 7.86 10.43
C PRO A 223 -16.90 8.96 9.72
N PRO A 224 -16.95 10.23 10.17
CA PRO A 224 -16.03 11.28 9.74
C PRO A 224 -14.56 10.83 9.86
N THR A 225 -13.68 11.34 8.99
CA THR A 225 -12.26 10.92 8.95
C THR A 225 -11.56 11.07 10.30
N ILE A 226 -11.84 12.14 11.04
CA ILE A 226 -11.28 12.35 12.39
C ILE A 226 -11.76 11.31 13.41
N GLU A 227 -13.02 10.87 13.32
CA GLU A 227 -13.56 9.86 14.24
C GLU A 227 -12.97 8.49 13.94
N LEU A 228 -12.83 8.15 12.66
CA LEU A 228 -12.19 6.92 12.24
C LEU A 228 -10.71 6.86 12.68
N ALA A 229 -9.98 7.97 12.52
CA ALA A 229 -8.61 8.10 13.01
C ALA A 229 -8.53 7.91 14.53
N LYS A 230 -9.47 8.49 15.31
CA LYS A 230 -9.54 8.29 16.77
C LYS A 230 -9.84 6.85 17.15
N LEU A 231 -10.75 6.17 16.44
CA LEU A 231 -11.03 4.74 16.65
C LEU A 231 -9.77 3.90 16.42
N ALA A 232 -9.03 4.17 15.35
CA ALA A 232 -7.78 3.47 15.04
C ALA A 232 -6.70 3.73 16.10
N GLN A 233 -6.53 4.99 16.53
CA GLN A 233 -5.62 5.36 17.61
C GLN A 233 -6.00 4.65 18.92
N ALA A 234 -7.27 4.64 19.30
CA ALA A 234 -7.74 3.96 20.50
C ALA A 234 -7.53 2.44 20.45
N ALA A 235 -7.77 1.83 19.29
CA ALA A 235 -7.51 0.41 19.08
C ALA A 235 -6.02 0.08 19.21
N PHE A 236 -5.13 0.91 18.65
CA PHE A 236 -3.68 0.76 18.81
C PHE A 236 -3.24 0.91 20.27
N LEU A 237 -3.67 1.97 20.94
CA LEU A 237 -3.35 2.23 22.35
C LEU A 237 -3.80 1.07 23.24
N LYS A 238 -5.01 0.55 23.02
CA LYS A 238 -5.53 -0.64 23.71
C LYS A 238 -4.69 -1.89 23.42
N LYS A 239 -4.31 -2.12 22.16
CA LYS A 239 -3.51 -3.28 21.73
C LYS A 239 -2.15 -3.32 22.44
N TYR A 240 -1.50 -2.17 22.62
CA TYR A 240 -0.16 -2.07 23.20
C TYR A 240 -0.14 -1.62 24.67
N GLY A 241 -1.30 -1.39 25.29
CA GLY A 241 -1.39 -0.97 26.69
C GLY A 241 -0.80 0.43 26.93
N LEU A 242 -0.95 1.34 25.97
CA LEU A 242 -0.39 2.69 26.00
C LEU A 242 -1.48 3.73 26.34
N GLU A 243 -1.11 4.80 27.02
CA GLU A 243 -2.03 5.92 27.31
C GLU A 243 -2.10 6.93 26.17
N LYS A 244 -0.98 7.13 25.46
CA LYS A 244 -0.83 8.13 24.40
C LYS A 244 0.22 7.70 23.39
N ILE A 245 0.16 8.29 22.20
CA ILE A 245 1.15 8.11 21.14
C ILE A 245 2.26 9.16 21.37
N ASP A 246 3.25 8.83 22.19
CA ASP A 246 4.33 9.76 22.54
C ASP A 246 5.61 9.42 21.73
N PRO A 247 6.06 10.30 20.82
CA PRO A 247 7.23 10.06 19.98
C PRO A 247 8.55 9.95 20.76
N PHE A 248 8.57 10.39 22.02
CA PHE A 248 9.75 10.31 22.88
C PHE A 248 9.76 9.08 23.79
N ALA A 249 8.62 8.40 23.94
CA ALA A 249 8.47 7.19 24.75
C ALA A 249 8.43 5.91 23.92
N LEU A 250 8.01 6.00 22.65
CA LEU A 250 8.02 4.88 21.72
C LEU A 250 9.43 4.64 21.15
N ASP A 251 9.83 3.37 21.05
CA ASP A 251 11.11 3.00 20.41
C ASP A 251 11.09 3.23 18.89
N ALA A 252 9.93 2.98 18.27
CA ALA A 252 9.69 3.14 16.83
C ALA A 252 8.38 3.90 16.58
N PRO A 253 8.35 5.23 16.84
CA PRO A 253 7.14 6.04 16.67
C PRO A 253 6.62 6.05 15.24
N GLY A 254 7.50 6.02 14.23
CA GLY A 254 7.09 5.97 12.84
C GLY A 254 6.39 4.66 12.47
N ASP A 255 6.87 3.52 13.00
CA ASP A 255 6.21 2.23 12.83
C ASP A 255 4.81 2.21 13.48
N ALA A 256 4.65 2.86 14.64
CA ALA A 256 3.34 3.05 15.25
C ALA A 256 2.37 3.81 14.33
N LEU A 257 2.82 4.91 13.70
CA LEU A 257 2.01 5.66 12.73
C LEU A 257 1.65 4.82 11.50
N ARG A 258 2.60 4.02 11.01
CA ARG A 258 2.39 3.11 9.87
C ARG A 258 1.34 2.05 10.21
N GLU A 259 1.42 1.42 11.38
CA GLU A 259 0.44 0.42 11.81
C GLU A 259 -0.96 1.01 11.96
N ILE A 260 -1.07 2.15 12.65
CA ILE A 260 -2.35 2.83 12.87
C ILE A 260 -3.00 3.17 11.53
N SER A 261 -2.26 3.81 10.62
CA SER A 261 -2.82 4.32 9.35
C SER A 261 -3.01 3.23 8.29
N ARG A 262 -2.05 2.32 8.12
CA ARG A 262 -2.04 1.35 7.00
C ARG A 262 -2.61 -0.02 7.34
N SER A 263 -2.78 -0.33 8.63
CA SER A 263 -3.38 -1.59 9.05
C SER A 263 -4.71 -1.34 9.77
N ILE A 264 -4.67 -0.71 10.93
CA ILE A 264 -5.84 -0.61 11.82
C ILE A 264 -6.94 0.27 11.20
N GLU A 265 -6.62 1.51 10.82
CA GLU A 265 -7.60 2.43 10.23
C GLU A 265 -8.09 1.94 8.88
N TRP A 266 -7.20 1.36 8.07
CA TRP A 266 -7.57 0.78 6.77
C TRP A 266 -8.58 -0.36 6.91
N ASP A 267 -8.37 -1.27 7.86
CA ASP A 267 -9.31 -2.37 8.12
C ASP A 267 -10.67 -1.86 8.59
N LEU A 268 -10.68 -0.90 9.52
CA LEU A 268 -11.91 -0.23 9.97
C LEU A 268 -12.62 0.45 8.79
N PHE A 269 -11.90 1.21 7.99
CA PHE A 269 -12.44 1.90 6.81
C PHE A 269 -13.10 0.91 5.84
N ARG A 270 -12.43 -0.18 5.51
CA ARG A 270 -12.96 -1.21 4.60
C ARG A 270 -14.22 -1.85 5.14
N GLU A 271 -14.26 -2.13 6.44
CA GLU A 271 -15.44 -2.68 7.09
C GLU A 271 -16.63 -1.72 7.04
N TYR A 272 -16.45 -0.46 7.42
CA TYR A 272 -17.51 0.55 7.34
C TYR A 272 -17.97 0.78 5.90
N GLN A 273 -17.04 0.89 4.93
CA GLN A 273 -17.41 1.11 3.53
C GLN A 273 -18.22 -0.05 2.98
N ARG A 274 -17.84 -1.30 3.28
CA ARG A 274 -18.58 -2.48 2.87
C ARG A 274 -20.01 -2.43 3.42
N ARG A 275 -20.16 -2.17 4.73
CA ARG A 275 -21.48 -2.10 5.38
C ARG A 275 -22.35 -0.99 4.79
N GLU A 276 -21.81 0.22 4.67
CA GLU A 276 -22.51 1.39 4.11
C GLU A 276 -23.07 1.08 2.72
N ARG A 277 -22.21 0.59 1.83
CA ARG A 277 -22.56 0.34 0.42
C ARG A 277 -23.53 -0.82 0.26
N SER A 278 -23.38 -1.88 1.05
CA SER A 278 -24.33 -3.00 1.03
C SER A 278 -25.73 -2.56 1.43
N VAL A 279 -25.88 -1.71 2.45
CA VAL A 279 -27.19 -1.19 2.88
C VAL A 279 -27.73 -0.19 1.86
N GLU A 280 -26.89 0.72 1.36
CA GLU A 280 -27.28 1.70 0.33
C GLU A 280 -27.78 1.01 -0.95
N LEU A 281 -27.10 -0.03 -1.41
CA LEU A 281 -27.53 -0.82 -2.58
C LEU A 281 -28.92 -1.44 -2.38
N VAL A 282 -29.18 -2.02 -1.22
CA VAL A 282 -30.50 -2.58 -0.90
C VAL A 282 -31.57 -1.49 -0.90
N ARG A 283 -31.31 -0.34 -0.27
CA ARG A 283 -32.25 0.78 -0.22
C ARG A 283 -32.52 1.39 -1.60
N LEU A 284 -31.51 1.41 -2.45
CA LEU A 284 -31.60 1.94 -3.81
C LEU A 284 -32.43 1.02 -4.72
N VAL A 285 -32.23 -0.30 -4.64
CA VAL A 285 -32.95 -1.29 -5.49
C VAL A 285 -34.33 -1.67 -4.93
N LEU A 286 -34.47 -1.78 -3.62
CA LEU A 286 -35.68 -2.27 -2.95
C LEU A 286 -36.44 -1.20 -2.17
N GLY A 287 -35.91 0.02 -2.04
CA GLY A 287 -36.50 1.06 -1.21
C GLY A 287 -36.42 0.78 0.29
N ASP A 288 -36.94 1.71 1.09
CA ASP A 288 -36.90 1.62 2.57
C ASP A 288 -38.09 0.85 3.17
N SER A 289 -39.15 0.64 2.37
CA SER A 289 -40.39 0.00 2.84
C SER A 289 -40.50 -1.44 2.36
N PRO A 290 -40.73 -2.41 3.26
CA PRO A 290 -40.85 -3.80 2.88
C PRO A 290 -42.11 -4.03 2.05
N ARG A 291 -41.95 -4.74 0.93
CA ARG A 291 -43.07 -5.25 0.11
C ARG A 291 -42.67 -6.54 -0.59
N LYS A 292 -43.65 -7.26 -1.15
CA LYS A 292 -43.34 -8.42 -2.00
C LYS A 292 -42.82 -7.94 -3.35
N TYR A 293 -41.73 -8.54 -3.80
CA TYR A 293 -41.14 -8.36 -5.12
C TYR A 293 -41.19 -9.68 -5.89
N THR A 294 -41.51 -9.61 -7.17
CA THR A 294 -41.25 -10.67 -8.13
C THR A 294 -39.83 -10.57 -8.66
N PRO A 295 -39.21 -11.67 -9.14
CA PRO A 295 -37.89 -11.61 -9.76
C PRO A 295 -37.81 -10.62 -10.92
N SER A 296 -38.87 -10.50 -11.73
CA SER A 296 -38.94 -9.55 -12.84
C SER A 296 -38.94 -8.09 -12.38
N GLU A 297 -39.56 -7.77 -11.24
CA GLU A 297 -39.48 -6.42 -10.67
C GLU A 297 -38.07 -6.10 -10.18
N ILE A 298 -37.39 -7.03 -9.50
CA ILE A 298 -36.02 -6.83 -9.02
C ILE A 298 -35.07 -6.61 -10.20
N ILE A 299 -35.18 -7.44 -11.25
CA ILE A 299 -34.36 -7.31 -12.46
C ILE A 299 -34.59 -5.93 -13.11
N ARG A 300 -35.85 -5.47 -13.21
CA ARG A 300 -36.16 -4.14 -13.74
C ARG A 300 -35.56 -3.04 -12.88
N GLN A 301 -35.74 -3.10 -11.56
CA GLN A 301 -35.15 -2.11 -10.63
C GLN A 301 -33.64 -2.05 -10.73
N LEU A 302 -32.95 -3.20 -10.81
CA LEU A 302 -31.48 -3.23 -11.00
C LEU A 302 -31.04 -2.53 -12.30
N ILE A 303 -31.82 -2.66 -13.37
CA ILE A 303 -31.54 -2.01 -14.66
C ILE A 303 -31.88 -0.52 -14.61
N ASP A 304 -33.04 -0.17 -14.06
CA ASP A 304 -33.53 1.21 -13.96
C ASP A 304 -32.61 2.06 -13.06
N GLU A 305 -32.13 1.47 -11.97
CA GLU A 305 -31.27 2.10 -10.99
C GLU A 305 -29.77 1.99 -11.29
N LEU A 306 -29.39 1.33 -12.40
CA LEU A 306 -27.98 1.18 -12.81
C LEU A 306 -27.20 2.52 -12.77
N PRO A 307 -27.73 3.67 -13.25
CA PRO A 307 -27.02 4.95 -13.15
C PRO A 307 -26.73 5.39 -11.70
N ALA A 308 -27.64 5.10 -10.77
CA ALA A 308 -27.48 5.44 -9.36
C ALA A 308 -26.48 4.48 -8.67
N ILE A 309 -26.49 3.20 -9.03
CA ILE A 309 -25.48 2.22 -8.61
C ILE A 309 -24.09 2.65 -9.07
N ASP A 310 -23.94 3.06 -10.33
CA ASP A 310 -22.66 3.53 -10.88
C ASP A 310 -22.17 4.79 -10.15
N ALA A 311 -23.05 5.75 -9.90
CA ALA A 311 -22.74 6.95 -9.14
C ALA A 311 -22.28 6.62 -7.70
N MET A 312 -22.94 5.66 -7.05
CA MET A 312 -22.56 5.15 -5.72
C MET A 312 -21.15 4.52 -5.74
N MET A 313 -20.85 3.66 -6.72
CA MET A 313 -19.53 3.03 -6.85
C MET A 313 -18.42 4.05 -7.14
N LEU A 314 -18.69 5.03 -8.01
CA LEU A 314 -17.75 6.12 -8.28
C LEU A 314 -17.50 6.97 -7.02
N SER A 315 -18.56 7.29 -6.27
CA SER A 315 -18.45 8.02 -4.99
C SER A 315 -17.57 7.25 -3.99
N ALA A 316 -17.73 5.92 -3.89
CA ALA A 316 -16.91 5.07 -3.04
C ALA A 316 -15.42 5.14 -3.42
N ALA A 317 -15.10 5.10 -4.72
CA ALA A 317 -13.73 5.22 -5.20
C ALA A 317 -13.11 6.60 -4.89
N GLN A 318 -13.88 7.68 -5.03
CA GLN A 318 -13.42 9.04 -4.68
C GLN A 318 -13.25 9.24 -3.17
N GLN A 319 -14.11 8.62 -2.36
CA GLN A 319 -14.03 8.64 -0.90
C GLN A 319 -12.72 7.99 -0.39
N ARG A 320 -12.25 6.91 -1.03
CA ARG A 320 -10.95 6.30 -0.75
C ARG A 320 -9.81 7.31 -0.97
N LYS A 321 -9.83 7.99 -2.12
CA LYS A 321 -8.81 8.98 -2.51
C LYS A 321 -8.77 10.19 -1.58
N SER A 322 -9.93 10.71 -1.18
CA SER A 322 -9.99 11.91 -0.33
C SER A 322 -9.59 11.63 1.13
N ARG A 323 -10.00 10.49 1.69
CA ARG A 323 -9.76 10.15 3.11
C ARG A 323 -8.30 9.82 3.41
N ALA A 324 -7.61 9.17 2.48
CA ALA A 324 -6.21 8.79 2.65
C ALA A 324 -5.28 9.99 2.89
N GLY A 325 -5.63 11.21 2.47
CA GLY A 325 -4.84 12.41 2.75
C GLY A 325 -4.99 12.88 4.20
N TYR A 326 -6.24 13.18 4.60
CA TYR A 326 -6.54 13.78 5.90
C TYR A 326 -6.28 12.85 7.10
N SER A 327 -6.37 11.54 6.92
CA SER A 327 -6.24 10.62 8.07
C SER A 327 -4.82 10.61 8.65
N TYR A 328 -3.80 10.63 7.79
CA TYR A 328 -2.41 10.64 8.24
C TYR A 328 -2.04 11.94 8.98
N GLU A 329 -2.57 13.09 8.54
CA GLU A 329 -2.46 14.35 9.30
C GLU A 329 -3.01 14.20 10.72
N HIS A 330 -4.16 13.53 10.91
CA HIS A 330 -4.72 13.31 12.24
C HIS A 330 -3.86 12.41 13.12
N HIS A 331 -3.14 11.45 12.54
CA HIS A 331 -2.21 10.61 13.29
C HIS A 331 -0.93 11.36 13.69
N ILE A 332 -0.39 12.20 12.80
CA ILE A 332 0.72 13.11 13.13
C ILE A 332 0.30 14.07 14.24
N GLU A 333 -0.88 14.68 14.13
CA GLU A 333 -1.43 15.58 15.15
C GLU A 333 -1.55 14.88 16.51
N ALA A 334 -2.09 13.66 16.56
CA ALA A 334 -2.19 12.89 17.80
C ALA A 334 -0.81 12.59 18.41
N MET A 335 0.20 12.32 17.58
CA MET A 335 1.58 12.11 18.05
C MET A 335 2.22 13.39 18.58
N LEU A 336 2.04 14.52 17.90
CA LEU A 336 2.55 15.82 18.37
C LEU A 336 1.93 16.20 19.73
N ILE A 337 0.61 15.98 19.88
CA ILE A 337 -0.10 16.16 21.15
C ILE A 337 0.45 15.21 22.21
N GLY A 338 0.61 13.92 21.89
CA GLY A 338 1.14 12.92 22.81
C GLY A 338 2.55 13.25 23.31
N GLY A 339 3.40 13.81 22.44
CA GLY A 339 4.74 14.29 22.80
C GLY A 339 4.78 15.66 23.48
N SER A 340 3.65 16.34 23.67
CA SER A 340 3.60 17.74 24.13
C SER A 340 4.47 18.67 23.27
N ILE A 341 4.52 18.42 21.97
CA ILE A 341 5.26 19.24 21.01
C ILE A 341 4.36 20.42 20.62
N PRO A 342 4.77 21.68 20.81
CA PRO A 342 3.98 22.83 20.36
C PRO A 342 3.89 22.84 18.83
N PHE A 343 2.72 23.12 18.27
CA PHE A 343 2.53 23.26 16.82
C PHE A 343 1.33 24.16 16.50
N GLN A 344 1.30 24.66 15.26
CA GLN A 344 0.15 25.33 14.67
C GLN A 344 -0.23 24.64 13.35
N LYS A 345 -1.52 24.33 13.17
CA LYS A 345 -2.07 23.60 12.02
C LYS A 345 -2.62 24.56 10.97
N GLN A 346 -2.42 24.25 9.68
CA GLN A 346 -3.07 24.91 8.53
C GLN A 346 -3.00 26.45 8.53
N VAL A 347 -1.84 27.01 8.85
CA VAL A 347 -1.66 28.47 8.87
C VAL A 347 -1.48 29.02 7.46
N VAL A 348 -2.18 30.09 7.11
CA VAL A 348 -1.97 30.78 5.83
C VAL A 348 -0.72 31.62 5.93
N LEU A 349 0.34 31.23 5.22
CA LEU A 349 1.54 32.05 5.04
C LEU A 349 1.22 33.25 4.13
N GLU A 350 2.03 34.32 4.19
CA GLU A 350 1.92 35.49 3.30
C GLU A 350 1.91 35.10 1.81
N SER A 351 2.48 33.94 1.47
CA SER A 351 2.48 33.35 0.13
C SER A 351 1.16 32.65 -0.27
N LYS A 352 0.07 32.78 0.51
CA LYS A 352 -1.22 32.07 0.37
C LYS A 352 -1.13 30.54 0.45
N LYS A 353 -0.04 30.00 1.02
CA LYS A 353 0.21 28.56 1.19
C LYS A 353 -0.16 28.11 2.60
N ARG A 354 -0.54 26.84 2.73
CA ARG A 354 -1.02 26.23 3.98
C ARG A 354 -0.18 24.99 4.30
N PRO A 355 0.98 25.13 4.94
CA PRO A 355 1.68 23.97 5.48
C PRO A 355 0.78 23.21 6.46
N ASP A 356 0.94 21.88 6.50
CA ASP A 356 0.13 21.01 7.35
C ASP A 356 0.39 21.37 8.84
N PHE A 357 1.66 21.45 9.24
CA PHE A 357 2.08 21.83 10.59
C PHE A 357 3.29 22.80 10.57
N ILE A 358 3.24 23.81 11.44
CA ILE A 358 4.38 24.68 11.77
C ILE A 358 4.75 24.43 13.23
N LEU A 359 6.00 24.06 13.48
CA LEU A 359 6.53 23.81 14.83
C LEU A 359 7.50 24.94 15.21
N PRO A 360 7.28 25.67 16.31
CA PRO A 360 6.14 25.56 17.23
C PRO A 360 4.91 26.39 16.82
N SER A 361 5.10 27.50 16.10
CA SER A 361 4.02 28.36 15.62
C SER A 361 4.52 29.31 14.54
N LEU A 362 3.60 29.91 13.77
CA LEU A 362 3.98 30.94 12.79
C LEU A 362 4.64 32.15 13.46
N ALA A 363 4.07 32.60 14.59
CA ALA A 363 4.60 33.73 15.34
C ALA A 363 6.04 33.49 15.81
N PHE A 364 6.38 32.26 16.21
CA PHE A 364 7.74 31.90 16.63
C PHE A 364 8.71 31.96 15.45
N VAL A 365 8.36 31.34 14.32
CA VAL A 365 9.24 31.31 13.13
C VAL A 365 9.44 32.70 12.51
N ASP A 366 8.47 33.60 12.68
CA ASP A 366 8.52 34.97 12.16
C ASP A 366 9.06 36.00 13.19
N SER A 367 9.44 35.54 14.39
CA SER A 367 9.86 36.43 15.48
C SER A 367 11.20 37.13 15.25
N GLY A 368 11.99 36.72 14.25
CA GLY A 368 13.31 37.27 13.94
C GLY A 368 14.39 36.97 15.00
N THR A 369 14.05 36.25 16.06
CA THR A 369 14.99 35.83 17.12
C THR A 369 15.97 34.79 16.59
N PRO A 370 17.18 34.64 17.19
CA PRO A 370 18.10 33.55 16.82
C PRO A 370 17.47 32.15 16.95
N ALA A 371 16.55 31.99 17.92
CA ALA A 371 15.81 30.76 18.18
C ALA A 371 14.76 30.46 17.11
N ALA A 372 14.21 31.47 16.41
CA ALA A 372 13.26 31.28 15.31
C ALA A 372 13.78 30.34 14.21
N ARG A 373 15.12 30.26 14.02
CA ARG A 373 15.79 29.35 13.07
C ARG A 373 15.65 27.87 13.42
N THR A 374 15.25 27.53 14.64
CA THR A 374 15.00 26.14 15.06
C THR A 374 13.62 25.67 14.64
N GLY A 375 12.68 26.59 14.40
CA GLY A 375 11.33 26.23 13.95
C GLY A 375 11.34 25.65 12.54
N LEU A 376 10.34 24.80 12.27
CA LEU A 376 10.29 23.97 11.08
C LEU A 376 8.86 23.79 10.57
N ILE A 377 8.77 23.43 9.30
CA ILE A 377 7.55 22.98 8.65
C ILE A 377 7.59 21.46 8.61
N LEU A 378 6.49 20.83 9.05
CA LEU A 378 6.26 19.40 8.89
C LEU A 378 5.04 19.20 7.98
N SER A 379 5.27 18.74 6.76
CA SER A 379 4.21 18.35 5.84
C SER A 379 3.98 16.84 5.92
N ALA A 380 2.73 16.41 5.94
CA ALA A 380 2.35 15.01 6.04
C ALA A 380 1.67 14.53 4.76
N LYS A 381 2.17 13.45 4.18
CA LYS A 381 1.58 12.83 2.97
C LYS A 381 1.62 11.31 3.08
N THR A 382 0.48 10.65 2.92
CA THR A 382 0.44 9.17 2.91
C THR A 382 1.16 8.58 1.71
N THR A 383 0.99 9.17 0.54
CA THR A 383 1.65 8.78 -0.71
C THR A 383 2.23 10.00 -1.40
N LEU A 384 3.48 9.92 -1.84
CA LEU A 384 4.18 11.08 -2.42
C LEU A 384 4.02 11.17 -3.94
N ARG A 385 4.16 10.05 -4.68
CA ARG A 385 4.18 10.04 -6.16
C ARG A 385 4.95 11.27 -6.71
N GLU A 386 4.37 12.06 -7.62
CA GLU A 386 4.93 13.33 -8.10
C GLU A 386 4.52 14.57 -7.26
N ARG A 387 3.70 14.40 -6.23
CA ARG A 387 3.06 15.50 -5.47
C ARG A 387 4.02 16.23 -4.53
N TRP A 388 5.17 15.63 -4.19
CA TRP A 388 6.19 16.28 -3.38
C TRP A 388 6.73 17.58 -4.00
N LYS A 389 6.67 17.72 -5.33
CA LYS A 389 7.06 18.96 -6.05
C LYS A 389 6.22 20.18 -5.65
N GLN A 390 5.04 19.95 -5.07
CA GLN A 390 4.20 21.04 -4.55
C GLN A 390 4.75 21.58 -3.22
N VAL A 391 5.39 20.72 -2.42
CA VAL A 391 5.88 21.03 -1.07
C VAL A 391 7.11 21.95 -1.13
N GLU A 392 7.93 21.88 -2.19
CA GLU A 392 9.04 22.83 -2.44
C GLU A 392 8.58 24.29 -2.36
N ARG A 393 7.37 24.56 -2.85
CA ARG A 393 6.85 25.93 -2.89
C ARG A 393 6.60 26.47 -1.47
N GLU A 394 6.49 25.63 -0.45
CA GLU A 394 6.24 26.02 0.95
C GLU A 394 7.50 26.55 1.65
N MET A 395 8.67 26.41 1.03
CA MET A 395 9.95 26.55 1.72
C MET A 395 10.23 27.94 2.29
N SER A 396 10.02 29.06 1.58
CA SER A 396 10.30 30.43 2.10
C SER A 396 11.55 30.56 3.01
N GLY A 397 12.62 29.78 2.77
CA GLY A 397 13.84 29.73 3.60
C GLY A 397 13.77 28.94 4.92
N ARG A 398 12.64 28.30 5.24
CA ARG A 398 12.40 27.52 6.46
C ARG A 398 12.79 26.04 6.28
N ARG A 399 13.13 25.36 7.39
CA ARG A 399 13.45 23.93 7.40
C ARG A 399 12.18 23.13 7.12
N LEU A 400 12.16 22.32 6.07
CA LEU A 400 11.01 21.53 5.65
C LEU A 400 11.30 20.03 5.82
N PHE A 401 10.45 19.40 6.62
CA PHE A 401 10.39 17.96 6.77
C PHE A 401 9.09 17.45 6.15
N LEU A 402 9.21 16.42 5.34
CA LEU A 402 8.10 15.76 4.66
C LEU A 402 7.97 14.35 5.23
N THR A 403 6.94 14.13 6.03
CA THR A 403 6.68 12.82 6.60
C THR A 403 5.79 11.98 5.70
N THR A 404 6.13 10.70 5.57
CA THR A 404 5.36 9.74 4.79
C THR A 404 5.48 8.31 5.32
N VAL A 405 4.47 7.49 5.02
CA VAL A 405 4.43 6.02 5.22
C VAL A 405 4.46 5.28 3.88
N ASP A 406 4.84 5.97 2.80
CA ASP A 406 4.96 5.41 1.45
C ASP A 406 6.18 4.48 1.37
N GLU A 407 6.05 3.31 0.78
CA GLU A 407 7.15 2.36 0.58
C GLU A 407 7.62 2.31 -0.90
N ASN A 408 6.96 3.08 -1.77
CA ASN A 408 7.10 2.99 -3.23
C ASN A 408 7.99 4.10 -3.82
N ILE A 409 8.72 4.83 -2.98
CA ILE A 409 9.51 5.99 -3.43
C ILE A 409 10.85 5.53 -3.98
N ALA A 410 11.06 5.77 -5.27
CA ALA A 410 12.33 5.49 -5.93
C ALA A 410 13.46 6.39 -5.41
N GLY A 411 14.67 5.85 -5.31
CA GLY A 411 15.87 6.54 -4.85
C GLY A 411 16.20 7.79 -5.67
N SER A 412 15.94 7.78 -6.98
CA SER A 412 16.09 8.98 -7.82
C SER A 412 15.16 10.11 -7.39
N ALA A 413 13.93 9.80 -6.95
CA ALA A 413 13.01 10.81 -6.42
C ALA A 413 13.47 11.33 -5.05
N ILE A 414 14.10 10.48 -4.23
CA ILE A 414 14.70 10.88 -2.94
C ILE A 414 15.88 11.83 -3.19
N GLU A 415 16.71 11.57 -4.21
CA GLU A 415 17.80 12.46 -4.64
C GLU A 415 17.28 13.79 -5.19
N ASP A 416 16.23 13.75 -6.01
CA ASP A 416 15.57 14.96 -6.50
C ASP A 416 15.06 15.82 -5.32
N MET A 417 14.42 15.21 -4.33
CA MET A 417 13.99 15.88 -3.09
C MET A 417 15.18 16.47 -2.31
N ALA A 418 16.31 15.76 -2.25
CA ALA A 418 17.51 16.25 -1.60
C ALA A 418 18.06 17.52 -2.28
N SER A 419 18.01 17.56 -3.61
CA SER A 419 18.52 18.69 -4.41
C SER A 419 17.80 20.01 -4.13
N ILE A 420 16.53 19.92 -3.69
CA ILE A 420 15.70 21.06 -3.30
C ILE A 420 15.56 21.21 -1.78
N GLY A 421 16.38 20.51 -0.98
CA GLY A 421 16.41 20.67 0.48
C GLY A 421 15.25 20.04 1.27
N VAL A 422 14.48 19.15 0.64
CA VAL A 422 13.42 18.38 1.33
C VAL A 422 14.01 17.21 2.09
N HIS A 423 13.68 17.11 3.38
CA HIS A 423 14.06 15.99 4.24
C HIS A 423 12.87 15.07 4.48
N LEU A 424 13.03 13.78 4.18
CA LEU A 424 12.01 12.77 4.44
C LEU A 424 12.07 12.28 5.88
N VAL A 425 10.89 12.11 6.49
CA VAL A 425 10.73 11.49 7.82
C VAL A 425 9.82 10.27 7.67
N ILE A 426 10.39 9.08 7.86
CA ILE A 426 9.74 7.81 7.55
C ILE A 426 9.69 6.86 8.76
N PRO A 427 8.81 5.85 8.74
CA PRO A 427 8.85 4.72 9.68
C PRO A 427 10.23 4.05 9.78
N GLU A 428 10.61 3.66 10.98
CA GLU A 428 11.90 3.02 11.29
C GLU A 428 12.09 1.72 10.49
N SER A 429 11.03 0.93 10.37
CA SER A 429 11.00 -0.31 9.57
C SER A 429 11.29 -0.05 8.09
N LEU A 430 10.71 1.01 7.51
CA LEU A 430 10.89 1.36 6.11
C LEU A 430 12.33 1.78 5.79
N LEU A 431 13.06 2.38 6.75
CA LEU A 431 14.45 2.79 6.54
C LEU A 431 15.39 1.61 6.29
N LYS A 432 15.07 0.43 6.86
CA LYS A 432 15.90 -0.79 6.80
C LYS A 432 15.32 -1.88 5.90
N ALA A 433 14.08 -1.71 5.42
CA ALA A 433 13.40 -2.67 4.57
C ALA A 433 14.19 -2.90 3.27
N LYS A 434 14.15 -4.14 2.75
CA LYS A 434 14.83 -4.48 1.50
C LYS A 434 13.99 -4.10 0.28
N GLU A 435 12.71 -3.83 0.50
CA GLU A 435 11.67 -3.50 -0.47
C GLU A 435 11.64 -2.00 -0.80
N THR A 436 12.26 -1.16 0.03
CA THR A 436 12.32 0.30 -0.10
C THR A 436 13.71 0.78 -0.53
N GLU A 437 13.82 1.97 -1.11
CA GLU A 437 15.10 2.58 -1.51
C GLU A 437 15.57 3.68 -0.55
N TYR A 438 15.14 3.68 0.71
CA TYR A 438 15.46 4.74 1.67
C TYR A 438 16.89 4.68 2.23
N ALA A 439 17.44 3.47 2.38
CA ALA A 439 18.72 3.27 3.05
C ALA A 439 19.88 3.98 2.32
N GLY A 440 20.68 4.74 3.07
CA GLY A 440 21.90 5.40 2.56
C GLY A 440 21.69 6.83 2.02
N HIS A 441 20.45 7.30 1.91
CA HIS A 441 20.17 8.69 1.53
C HIS A 441 20.32 9.64 2.73
N ARG A 442 21.07 10.73 2.55
CA ARG A 442 21.39 11.69 3.63
C ARG A 442 20.21 12.56 4.08
N ASN A 443 19.21 12.73 3.22
CA ASN A 443 18.02 13.53 3.48
C ASN A 443 16.85 12.67 3.97
N VAL A 444 17.10 11.44 4.44
CA VAL A 444 16.07 10.55 4.99
C VAL A 444 16.38 10.30 6.46
N LEU A 445 15.37 10.50 7.30
CA LEU A 445 15.42 10.29 8.74
C LEU A 445 14.29 9.34 9.14
N SER A 446 14.52 8.50 10.14
CA SER A 446 13.43 7.87 10.87
C SER A 446 12.67 8.89 11.72
N PHE A 447 11.43 8.57 12.11
CA PHE A 447 10.68 9.38 13.06
C PHE A 447 11.38 9.52 14.42
N ALA A 448 12.00 8.46 14.92
CA ALA A 448 12.80 8.49 16.13
C ALA A 448 13.96 9.49 16.03
N GLU A 449 14.73 9.46 14.93
CA GLU A 449 15.82 10.40 14.67
C GLU A 449 15.31 11.84 14.56
N PHE A 450 14.27 12.06 13.75
CA PHE A 450 13.63 13.39 13.62
C PHE A 450 13.19 13.94 14.99
N SER A 451 12.50 13.12 15.78
CA SER A 451 12.00 13.53 17.09
C SER A 451 13.16 13.83 18.05
N LYS A 452 14.20 13.00 18.07
CA LYS A 452 15.34 13.14 18.99
C LYS A 452 16.28 14.29 18.60
N GLU A 453 16.50 14.52 17.32
CA GLU A 453 17.56 15.42 16.81
C GLU A 453 17.02 16.77 16.32
N HIS A 454 15.75 16.86 15.95
CA HIS A 454 15.16 18.07 15.36
C HIS A 454 13.97 18.64 16.13
N VAL A 455 13.41 17.88 17.08
CA VAL A 455 12.31 18.34 17.93
C VAL A 455 12.76 18.49 19.37
N ARG A 456 13.19 17.40 20.02
CA ARG A 456 13.52 17.34 21.45
C ARG A 456 14.49 18.42 21.93
N PRO A 457 15.59 18.74 21.21
CA PRO A 457 16.57 19.73 21.66
C PRO A 457 16.01 21.15 21.71
N HIS A 458 14.91 21.42 21.00
CA HIS A 458 14.36 22.76 20.84
C HIS A 458 13.06 22.99 21.62
N LEU A 459 12.50 21.96 22.26
CA LEU A 459 11.24 22.06 23.02
C LEU A 459 11.26 23.15 24.09
N ALA A 460 12.38 23.33 24.79
CA ALA A 460 12.50 24.35 25.82
C ALA A 460 12.45 25.79 25.26
N ASP A 461 12.96 26.00 24.05
CA ASP A 461 12.89 27.29 23.36
C ASP A 461 11.50 27.49 22.74
N TRP A 462 10.87 26.42 22.26
CA TRP A 462 9.54 26.42 21.65
C TRP A 462 8.39 26.63 22.63
N ALA A 463 8.62 26.36 23.92
CA ALA A 463 7.64 26.55 24.98
C ALA A 463 7.63 27.98 25.55
N ARG A 464 8.56 28.85 25.13
CA ARG A 464 8.64 30.27 25.49
C ARG A 464 7.87 31.12 24.50
#